data_AF-Q5K2P2-F1
#
_entry.id   AF-Q5K2P2-F1
#
_cell.length_a   1.000
_cell.length_b   1.000
_cell.length_c   1.000
_cell.angle_alpha   90.00
_cell.angle_beta   90.00
_cell.angle_gamma   90.00
#
_symmetry.space_group_name_H-M   'P 1'
#
loop_
_entity.id
_entity.type
_entity.pdbx_description
1 polymer ?
#
loop_
_entity_poly.entity_id
_entity_poly.type
_entity_poly.pdbx_seq_one_letter_code
_entity_poly.pdbx_strand_id
1 'polypeptide(L)'
;LLLLGHASTSTRGFSGNSFKSDLIPQSRRSHSVYGTPGSIRISSPSVPSAIVSSYSSTLSSALPSSSYGGNSFSSSTSFSSGGSDLLLGTSGKEAMQNLNDRLASYLDKVRSLEGKNHELELKIKDWYSQVIPGTGGPDARDYGHLEKEIEDLQNKVNNCRVDTATILLHIDNAKLAADDFRNKYENEQSLRLGVEADINGLKRVLDELALAKADTDMQIEGLRDELDYLKKNHEEDMKAASSGIAGQVNVELDAAPGTNLLDELDACRRDHEAMLDQMRREAERWYNEKAKDVKDKAGEAQETLVSHTSEISDLKRSIQSLEIELQTQLARKSSLESTLAGTESQYGMRIQEIQMKINVFEDQISDLRAKMEFQSQEYQMLLDVKQRLEAEIATYRMLLDSEDSKGSIINHKILTAIEKLVDGIVLSTEVLEKQIPVLSY
;
A
#
# COMPACT_ATOMS: atom_id res chain seq x y z
N LEU A 1 33.28 14.62 -51.75
CA LEU A 1 32.88 15.12 -53.08
C LEU A 1 31.41 14.83 -53.43
N LEU A 2 30.48 14.88 -52.46
CA LEU A 2 29.04 14.95 -52.71
C LEU A 2 28.39 15.79 -51.60
N LEU A 3 28.53 17.11 -51.73
CA LEU A 3 27.72 18.12 -51.04
C LEU A 3 26.64 18.56 -52.04
N LEU A 4 25.52 17.84 -52.11
CA LEU A 4 24.26 18.32 -52.68
C LEU A 4 23.30 18.29 -51.48
N GLY A 5 22.83 19.40 -50.93
CA GLY A 5 22.24 20.53 -51.61
C GLY A 5 20.87 20.70 -50.99
N HIS A 6 20.82 21.39 -49.84
CA HIS A 6 19.59 21.78 -49.17
C HIS A 6 18.78 22.70 -50.08
N ALA A 7 17.86 22.16 -50.86
CA ALA A 7 16.90 22.93 -51.63
C ALA A 7 15.69 23.24 -50.74
N SER A 8 15.79 24.34 -50.00
CA SER A 8 14.66 24.99 -49.35
C SER A 8 13.62 25.36 -50.41
N THR A 9 12.57 24.55 -50.55
CA THR A 9 11.51 24.82 -51.51
C THR A 9 10.56 25.85 -50.92
N SER A 10 10.55 27.00 -51.59
CA SER A 10 9.84 28.22 -51.23
C SER A 10 8.33 28.03 -51.17
N THR A 11 7.75 28.59 -50.12
CA THR A 11 6.33 28.83 -49.88
C THR A 11 5.72 29.65 -51.03
N ARG A 12 4.84 29.05 -51.83
CA ARG A 12 3.89 29.79 -52.66
C ARG A 12 2.49 29.66 -52.05
N GLY A 13 2.13 30.68 -51.28
CA GLY A 13 0.75 30.89 -50.85
C GLY A 13 -0.13 31.13 -52.06
N PHE A 14 -1.10 30.25 -52.28
CA PHE A 14 -2.18 30.49 -53.23
C PHE A 14 -3.22 31.38 -52.55
N SER A 15 -3.28 32.63 -53.01
CA SER A 15 -4.29 33.62 -52.68
C SER A 15 -5.67 33.15 -53.13
N GLY A 16 -6.65 33.38 -52.27
CA GLY A 16 -8.02 32.92 -52.42
C GLY A 16 -8.74 33.39 -53.68
N ASN A 17 -9.54 32.49 -54.23
CA ASN A 17 -10.63 32.83 -55.11
C ASN A 17 -11.94 32.53 -54.38
N SER A 18 -12.51 33.59 -53.82
CA SER A 18 -13.83 33.61 -53.20
C SER A 18 -14.91 33.37 -54.26
N PHE A 19 -15.26 32.12 -54.52
CA PHE A 19 -16.45 31.81 -55.32
C PHE A 19 -17.69 31.98 -54.44
N LYS A 20 -18.44 33.04 -54.76
CA LYS A 20 -19.77 33.36 -54.25
C LYS A 20 -20.67 32.15 -54.47
N SER A 21 -21.11 31.52 -53.37
CA SER A 21 -22.19 30.54 -53.41
C SER A 21 -23.50 31.27 -53.63
N ASP A 22 -24.06 31.10 -54.82
CA ASP A 22 -25.39 31.58 -55.16
C ASP A 22 -26.45 30.90 -54.28
N LEU A 23 -27.36 31.75 -53.82
CA LEU A 23 -28.50 31.48 -52.98
C LEU A 23 -29.50 30.57 -53.71
N ILE A 24 -29.62 29.30 -53.29
CA ILE A 24 -30.82 28.50 -53.61
C ILE A 24 -31.70 28.38 -52.36
N PRO A 25 -33.01 28.69 -52.44
CA PRO A 25 -33.85 28.85 -51.27
C PRO A 25 -34.39 27.52 -50.74
N GLN A 26 -34.55 27.54 -49.41
CA GLN A 26 -35.33 26.67 -48.53
C GLN A 26 -36.31 25.67 -49.17
N SER A 27 -36.10 24.38 -48.88
CA SER A 27 -37.22 23.46 -48.61
C SER A 27 -37.09 22.95 -47.19
N ARG A 28 -37.93 23.50 -46.31
CA ARG A 28 -38.07 23.06 -44.92
C ARG A 28 -38.76 21.70 -44.92
N ARG A 29 -37.98 20.61 -44.78
CA ARG A 29 -38.54 19.31 -44.37
C ARG A 29 -38.11 18.98 -42.95
N SER A 30 -39.09 19.13 -42.06
CA SER A 30 -39.09 18.77 -40.66
C SER A 30 -38.62 17.32 -40.48
N HIS A 31 -37.50 17.12 -39.78
CA HIS A 31 -37.09 15.80 -39.33
C HIS A 31 -37.87 15.47 -38.06
N SER A 32 -38.66 14.40 -38.16
CA SER A 32 -39.45 13.83 -37.08
C SER A 32 -38.54 13.26 -36.00
N VAL A 33 -38.85 13.63 -34.77
CA VAL A 33 -38.24 13.15 -33.53
C VAL A 33 -38.64 11.71 -33.30
N TYR A 34 -37.71 10.77 -33.47
CA TYR A 34 -37.77 9.49 -32.76
C TYR A 34 -36.74 9.53 -31.64
N GLY A 35 -37.25 9.72 -30.42
CA GLY A 35 -36.46 9.65 -29.20
C GLY A 35 -36.01 8.22 -28.96
N THR A 36 -34.70 8.04 -28.83
CA THR A 36 -34.15 6.84 -28.20
C THR A 36 -33.93 7.14 -26.72
N PRO A 37 -34.58 6.41 -25.80
CA PRO A 37 -34.31 6.51 -24.38
C PRO A 37 -33.01 5.75 -24.08
N GLY A 38 -32.07 6.39 -23.36
CA GLY A 38 -30.93 5.66 -22.78
C GLY A 38 -29.53 6.26 -22.95
N SER A 39 -29.37 7.51 -23.44
CA SER A 39 -28.04 8.15 -23.45
C SER A 39 -27.73 8.74 -22.07
N ILE A 40 -27.11 7.94 -21.21
CA ILE A 40 -26.46 8.42 -19.98
C ILE A 40 -25.18 9.14 -20.42
N ARG A 41 -25.22 10.48 -20.41
CA ARG A 41 -24.02 11.30 -20.53
C ARG A 41 -23.28 11.25 -19.20
N ILE A 42 -22.22 10.46 -19.13
CA ILE A 42 -21.32 10.44 -17.98
C ILE A 42 -20.37 11.62 -18.17
N SER A 43 -20.67 12.73 -17.51
CA SER A 43 -19.74 13.86 -17.37
C SER A 43 -18.64 13.46 -16.40
N SER A 44 -17.42 13.32 -16.88
CA SER A 44 -16.24 13.14 -16.03
C SER A 44 -16.07 14.36 -15.10
N PRO A 45 -15.99 14.18 -13.78
CA PRO A 45 -15.68 15.29 -12.87
C PRO A 45 -14.22 15.68 -13.03
N SER A 46 -13.97 16.94 -13.38
CA SER A 46 -12.65 17.56 -13.30
C SER A 46 -12.24 17.68 -11.83
N VAL A 47 -11.42 16.75 -11.33
CA VAL A 47 -10.88 16.83 -9.97
C VAL A 47 -9.71 17.82 -9.96
N PRO A 48 -9.73 18.88 -9.14
CA PRO A 48 -8.64 19.85 -9.09
C PRO A 48 -7.36 19.23 -8.52
N SER A 49 -6.25 19.48 -9.19
CA SER A 49 -4.90 19.11 -8.76
C SER A 49 -4.59 19.66 -7.37
N ALA A 50 -4.73 18.83 -6.34
CA ALA A 50 -4.25 19.15 -5.00
C ALA A 50 -2.73 18.91 -4.97
N ILE A 51 -1.98 20.01 -4.91
CA ILE A 51 -0.54 20.04 -4.67
C ILE A 51 -0.28 19.37 -3.31
N VAL A 52 0.29 18.17 -3.34
CA VAL A 52 0.77 17.48 -2.14
C VAL A 52 2.00 18.23 -1.65
N SER A 53 1.81 19.06 -0.64
CA SER A 53 2.90 19.73 0.08
C SER A 53 3.47 18.73 1.09
N SER A 54 4.73 18.36 0.88
CA SER A 54 5.49 17.48 1.76
C SER A 54 5.79 18.20 3.08
N TYR A 55 5.04 17.90 4.13
CA TYR A 55 5.37 18.30 5.49
C TYR A 55 6.44 17.35 6.04
N SER A 56 7.71 17.68 5.78
CA SER A 56 8.84 17.06 6.48
C SER A 56 9.00 17.75 7.84
N SER A 57 8.34 17.21 8.87
CA SER A 57 8.52 17.63 10.26
C SER A 57 9.68 16.85 10.88
N THR A 58 10.88 17.40 10.75
CA THR A 58 12.03 16.97 11.58
C THR A 58 11.82 17.51 12.99
N LEU A 59 11.18 16.71 13.85
CA LEU A 59 11.05 16.97 15.28
C LEU A 59 12.38 16.68 15.97
N SER A 60 13.34 17.61 15.89
CA SER A 60 14.58 17.55 16.67
C SER A 60 14.30 18.06 18.08
N SER A 61 14.01 17.13 18.97
CA SER A 61 14.00 17.32 20.42
C SER A 61 15.42 17.63 20.92
N ALA A 62 15.71 18.89 21.27
CA ALA A 62 16.85 19.25 22.09
C ALA A 62 16.32 19.92 23.36
N LEU A 63 16.09 19.10 24.39
CA LEU A 63 15.74 19.55 25.72
C LEU A 63 16.91 20.36 26.33
N PRO A 64 16.66 21.52 26.95
CA PRO A 64 17.69 22.33 27.58
C PRO A 64 18.01 21.76 28.97
N SER A 65 19.21 21.19 29.10
CA SER A 65 19.79 20.72 30.36
C SER A 65 19.99 21.92 31.32
N SER A 66 19.05 22.13 32.24
CA SER A 66 19.24 23.02 33.38
C SER A 66 20.24 22.39 34.35
N SER A 67 21.49 22.83 34.26
CA SER A 67 22.52 22.50 35.24
C SER A 67 22.31 23.36 36.50
N TYR A 68 22.04 22.69 37.61
CA TYR A 68 21.91 23.29 38.94
C TYR A 68 23.24 23.93 39.35
N GLY A 69 23.28 25.27 39.31
CA GLY A 69 24.38 26.06 39.85
C GLY A 69 24.39 25.99 41.38
N GLY A 70 25.38 25.29 41.94
CA GLY A 70 25.64 25.25 43.37
C GLY A 70 26.20 26.57 43.87
N ASN A 71 25.39 27.30 44.65
CA ASN A 71 25.82 28.48 45.41
C ASN A 71 26.77 28.06 46.54
N SER A 72 28.07 28.20 46.29
CA SER A 72 29.11 28.08 47.31
C SER A 72 29.20 29.40 48.07
N PHE A 73 28.76 29.41 49.33
CA PHE A 73 28.97 30.56 50.21
C PHE A 73 30.46 30.62 50.59
N SER A 74 31.16 31.63 50.08
CA SER A 74 32.54 31.92 50.45
C SER A 74 32.56 32.62 51.81
N SER A 75 33.17 31.95 52.77
CA SER A 75 33.49 32.49 54.08
C SER A 75 34.58 33.55 53.93
N SER A 76 34.21 34.83 54.05
CA SER A 76 35.16 35.95 54.12
C SER A 76 35.56 36.18 55.57
N THR A 77 36.65 35.53 55.95
CA THR A 77 37.38 35.70 57.20
C THR A 77 38.15 37.02 57.16
N SER A 78 37.70 38.02 57.92
CA SER A 78 38.46 39.26 58.12
C SER A 78 39.27 39.18 59.42
N PHE A 79 40.58 39.16 59.23
CA PHE A 79 41.65 39.14 60.21
C PHE A 79 42.07 40.58 60.51
N SER A 80 42.16 40.96 61.78
CA SER A 80 42.86 42.17 62.25
C SER A 80 43.17 41.94 63.73
N SER A 81 44.32 41.39 64.12
CA SER A 81 45.66 41.97 64.16
C SER A 81 45.71 43.29 64.94
N GLY A 82 45.98 43.21 66.25
CA GLY A 82 46.15 44.40 67.08
C GLY A 82 46.54 44.13 68.53
N GLY A 83 47.78 43.66 68.74
CA GLY A 83 48.66 44.17 69.81
C GLY A 83 48.44 43.74 71.27
N SER A 84 49.58 43.44 71.91
CA SER A 84 49.89 43.68 73.33
C SER A 84 49.57 42.57 74.35
N ASP A 85 50.26 41.46 74.17
CA ASP A 85 51.10 40.72 75.14
C ASP A 85 51.31 41.37 76.54
N LEU A 86 50.29 41.38 77.43
CA LEU A 86 50.49 41.55 78.89
C LEU A 86 49.33 41.03 79.76
N LEU A 87 48.49 40.14 79.22
CA LEU A 87 47.35 39.54 79.92
C LEU A 87 47.30 38.00 79.75
N LEU A 88 48.48 37.37 79.64
CA LEU A 88 48.66 35.99 79.16
C LEU A 88 48.54 34.88 80.25
N GLY A 89 48.37 35.21 81.54
CA GLY A 89 48.40 34.20 82.61
C GLY A 89 47.05 33.65 83.07
N THR A 90 46.06 34.54 83.24
CA THR A 90 44.74 34.18 83.79
C THR A 90 43.70 34.10 82.69
N SER A 91 43.73 35.04 81.73
CA SER A 91 42.88 34.99 80.55
C SER A 91 43.24 33.82 79.63
N GLY A 92 44.51 33.38 79.58
CA GLY A 92 44.94 32.25 78.76
C GLY A 92 44.41 30.91 79.29
N LYS A 93 44.39 30.74 80.62
CA LYS A 93 43.78 29.56 81.26
C LYS A 93 42.27 29.60 81.18
N GLU A 94 41.62 30.74 81.44
CA GLU A 94 40.18 30.89 81.22
C GLU A 94 39.81 30.72 79.74
N ALA A 95 40.63 31.20 78.82
CA ALA A 95 40.43 31.00 77.38
C ALA A 95 40.63 29.54 76.99
N MET A 96 41.62 28.83 77.55
CA MET A 96 41.80 27.39 77.34
C MET A 96 40.70 26.56 77.99
N GLN A 97 40.21 26.98 79.15
CA GLN A 97 39.11 26.32 79.85
C GLN A 97 37.80 26.56 79.10
N ASN A 98 37.54 27.78 78.62
CA ASN A 98 36.43 28.11 77.73
C ASN A 98 36.53 27.33 76.40
N LEU A 99 37.73 27.20 75.83
CA LEU A 99 37.95 26.36 74.66
C LEU A 99 37.67 24.89 74.97
N ASN A 100 38.16 24.36 76.10
CA ASN A 100 37.93 22.98 76.51
C ASN A 100 36.45 22.71 76.82
N ASP A 101 35.74 23.62 77.47
CA ASP A 101 34.31 23.51 77.75
C ASP A 101 33.50 23.60 76.44
N ARG A 102 33.92 24.44 75.50
CA ARG A 102 33.38 24.47 74.13
C ARG A 102 33.66 23.17 73.38
N LEU A 103 34.86 22.62 73.51
CA LEU A 103 35.26 21.38 72.83
C LEU A 103 34.54 20.18 73.45
N ALA A 104 34.36 20.15 74.77
CA ALA A 104 33.58 19.15 75.49
C ALA A 104 32.10 19.22 75.11
N SER A 105 31.50 20.40 75.12
CA SER A 105 30.11 20.58 74.65
C SER A 105 29.96 20.26 73.16
N TYR A 106 30.98 20.51 72.34
CA TYR A 106 31.01 20.10 70.94
C TYR A 106 31.14 18.58 70.77
N LEU A 107 31.98 17.91 71.57
CA LEU A 107 32.11 16.46 71.59
C LEU A 107 30.83 15.79 72.06
N ASP A 108 30.18 16.31 73.09
CA ASP A 108 28.87 15.82 73.53
C ASP A 108 27.80 16.05 72.47
N LYS A 109 27.86 17.19 71.75
CA LYS A 109 26.97 17.45 70.62
C LYS A 109 27.22 16.49 69.47
N VAL A 110 28.49 16.21 69.14
CA VAL A 110 28.87 15.23 68.11
C VAL A 110 28.41 13.84 68.50
N ARG A 111 28.64 13.40 69.75
CA ARG A 111 28.13 12.11 70.25
C ARG A 111 26.61 12.03 70.23
N SER A 112 25.92 13.11 70.61
CA SER A 112 24.45 13.20 70.53
C SER A 112 23.97 13.16 69.08
N LEU A 113 24.68 13.81 68.15
CA LEU A 113 24.38 13.80 66.72
C LEU A 113 24.70 12.44 66.08
N GLU A 114 25.80 11.79 66.46
CA GLU A 114 26.16 10.44 66.02
C GLU A 114 25.13 9.43 66.53
N GLY A 115 24.71 9.53 67.79
CA GLY A 115 23.64 8.70 68.34
C GLY A 115 22.31 8.90 67.60
N LYS A 116 21.94 10.15 67.32
CA LYS A 116 20.73 10.46 66.53
C LYS A 116 20.86 10.06 65.07
N ASN A 117 22.02 10.23 64.44
CA ASN A 117 22.26 9.78 63.07
C ASN A 117 22.20 8.26 62.99
N HIS A 118 22.79 7.56 63.95
CA HIS A 118 22.72 6.11 64.01
C HIS A 118 21.27 5.63 64.20
N GLU A 119 20.51 6.30 65.07
CA GLU A 119 19.08 6.03 65.25
C GLU A 119 18.29 6.32 63.96
N LEU A 120 18.58 7.41 63.25
CA LEU A 120 17.93 7.74 61.97
C LEU A 120 18.33 6.76 60.86
N GLU A 121 19.59 6.35 60.78
CA GLU A 121 20.06 5.32 59.83
C GLU A 121 19.38 3.98 60.10
N LEU A 122 19.23 3.60 61.37
CA LEU A 122 18.48 2.41 61.76
C LEU A 122 17.01 2.55 61.39
N LYS A 123 16.36 3.68 61.68
CA LYS A 123 14.98 3.93 61.27
C LYS A 123 14.80 3.92 59.77
N ILE A 124 15.75 4.45 58.99
CA ILE A 124 15.70 4.42 57.53
C ILE A 124 15.85 2.98 57.03
N LYS A 125 16.81 2.21 57.56
CA LYS A 125 17.00 0.80 57.21
C LYS A 125 15.81 -0.07 57.60
N ASP A 126 15.26 0.15 58.79
CA ASP A 126 14.09 -0.55 59.30
C ASP A 126 12.85 -0.16 58.50
N TRP A 127 12.67 1.11 58.16
CA TRP A 127 11.63 1.55 57.23
C TRP A 127 11.78 0.91 55.85
N TYR A 128 12.98 0.84 55.30
CA TYR A 128 13.22 0.10 54.06
C TYR A 128 12.95 -1.41 54.21
N SER A 129 13.29 -2.02 55.35
CA SER A 129 13.01 -3.44 55.61
C SER A 129 11.52 -3.73 55.81
N GLN A 130 10.77 -2.80 56.41
CA GLN A 130 9.33 -2.94 56.68
C GLN A 130 8.48 -2.58 55.46
N VAL A 131 8.89 -1.58 54.68
CA VAL A 131 8.19 -1.16 53.45
C VAL A 131 8.56 -2.06 52.28
N ILE A 132 9.73 -2.70 52.31
CA ILE A 132 10.20 -3.63 51.27
C ILE A 132 10.39 -5.06 51.84
N PRO A 133 9.33 -5.71 52.36
CA PRO A 133 9.42 -7.11 52.78
C PRO A 133 9.31 -8.00 51.54
N GLY A 134 10.43 -8.36 50.92
CA GLY A 134 10.44 -9.43 49.91
C GLY A 134 11.43 -9.31 48.77
N THR A 135 12.03 -8.15 48.56
CA THR A 135 12.84 -7.92 47.35
C THR A 135 14.07 -7.10 47.73
N GLY A 136 15.25 -7.75 47.69
CA GLY A 136 16.49 -7.16 48.16
C GLY A 136 16.91 -5.94 47.34
N GLY A 137 16.89 -4.76 47.97
CA GLY A 137 17.62 -3.58 47.53
C GLY A 137 16.76 -2.49 46.85
N PRO A 138 17.31 -1.26 46.71
CA PRO A 138 16.62 -0.13 46.06
C PRO A 138 16.21 -0.41 44.61
N ASP A 139 16.92 -1.32 43.95
CA ASP A 139 16.65 -1.80 42.59
C ASP A 139 15.46 -2.78 42.51
N ALA A 140 14.90 -3.17 43.65
CA ALA A 140 13.91 -4.24 43.74
C ALA A 140 12.46 -3.74 43.90
N ARG A 141 12.19 -2.47 43.53
CA ARG A 141 10.83 -2.16 43.10
C ARG A 141 10.60 -2.99 41.84
N ASP A 142 9.67 -3.93 41.90
CA ASP A 142 9.30 -4.84 40.82
C ASP A 142 8.66 -4.08 39.64
N TYR A 143 9.44 -3.21 38.99
CA TYR A 143 9.09 -2.53 37.76
C TYR A 143 9.04 -3.51 36.58
N GLY A 144 9.35 -4.80 36.79
CA GLY A 144 9.25 -5.83 35.76
C GLY A 144 7.86 -5.92 35.11
N HIS A 145 6.79 -5.50 35.78
CA HIS A 145 5.47 -5.38 35.13
C HIS A 145 5.38 -4.18 34.17
N LEU A 146 5.95 -3.01 34.55
CA LEU A 146 6.05 -1.84 33.67
C LEU A 146 7.02 -2.10 32.52
N GLU A 147 8.12 -2.81 32.76
CA GLU A 147 9.05 -3.20 31.71
C GLU A 147 8.36 -4.12 30.69
N LYS A 148 7.59 -5.10 31.15
CA LYS A 148 6.75 -5.93 30.26
C LYS A 148 5.70 -5.11 29.52
N GLU A 149 5.02 -4.18 30.19
CA GLU A 149 4.02 -3.32 29.54
C GLU A 149 4.65 -2.40 28.47
N ILE A 150 5.82 -1.84 28.76
CA ILE A 150 6.60 -1.02 27.82
C ILE A 150 7.07 -1.89 26.65
N GLU A 151 7.57 -3.10 26.91
CA GLU A 151 7.99 -4.05 25.88
C GLU A 151 6.78 -4.44 24.98
N ASP A 152 5.63 -4.73 25.58
CA ASP A 152 4.40 -5.04 24.86
C ASP A 152 3.92 -3.86 24.01
N LEU A 153 3.99 -2.63 24.54
CA LEU A 153 3.67 -1.41 23.79
C LEU A 153 4.67 -1.17 22.65
N GLN A 154 5.96 -1.38 22.88
CA GLN A 154 6.98 -1.29 21.84
C GLN A 154 6.75 -2.33 20.74
N ASN A 155 6.41 -3.56 21.11
CA ASN A 155 6.06 -4.63 20.17
C ASN A 155 4.80 -4.29 19.38
N LYS A 156 3.75 -3.75 20.01
CA LYS A 156 2.55 -3.26 19.31
C LYS A 156 2.87 -2.14 18.32
N VAL A 157 3.73 -1.18 18.70
CA VAL A 157 4.17 -0.10 17.81
C VAL A 157 4.97 -0.67 16.63
N ASN A 158 5.88 -1.61 16.88
CA ASN A 158 6.67 -2.26 15.82
C ASN A 158 5.78 -3.07 14.86
N ASN A 159 4.83 -3.84 15.38
CA ASN A 159 3.87 -4.59 14.56
C ASN A 159 3.02 -3.64 13.70
N CYS A 160 2.47 -2.58 14.29
CA CYS A 160 1.71 -1.57 13.56
C CYS A 160 2.55 -0.88 12.46
N ARG A 161 3.85 -0.65 12.70
CA ARG A 161 4.77 -0.12 11.69
C ARG A 161 5.01 -1.11 10.54
N VAL A 162 5.15 -2.40 10.85
CA VAL A 162 5.28 -3.46 9.83
C VAL A 162 4.00 -3.56 9.01
N ASP A 163 2.84 -3.58 9.65
CA ASP A 163 1.53 -3.61 8.97
C ASP A 163 1.30 -2.39 8.09
N THR A 164 1.71 -1.21 8.56
CA THR A 164 1.68 0.01 7.75
C THR A 164 2.56 -0.13 6.50
N ALA A 165 3.76 -0.70 6.64
CA ALA A 165 4.66 -0.93 5.51
C ALA A 165 4.10 -1.98 4.52
N THR A 166 3.47 -3.07 5.01
CA THR A 166 2.86 -4.07 4.13
C THR A 166 1.67 -3.49 3.36
N ILE A 167 0.81 -2.69 4.01
CA ILE A 167 -0.30 -1.99 3.35
C ILE A 167 0.22 -1.05 2.27
N LEU A 168 1.29 -0.29 2.54
CA LEU A 168 1.92 0.58 1.54
C LEU A 168 2.44 -0.20 0.33
N LEU A 169 3.08 -1.35 0.55
CA LEU A 169 3.52 -2.23 -0.54
C LEU A 169 2.34 -2.78 -1.37
N HIS A 170 1.23 -3.13 -0.73
CA HIS A 170 0.02 -3.55 -1.43
C HIS A 170 -0.60 -2.43 -2.26
N ILE A 171 -0.62 -1.20 -1.73
CA ILE A 171 -1.08 -0.01 -2.46
C ILE A 171 -0.19 0.23 -3.69
N ASP A 172 1.13 0.16 -3.53
CA ASP A 172 2.06 0.39 -4.65
C ASP A 172 1.96 -0.73 -5.69
N ASN A 173 1.80 -1.99 -5.29
CA ASN A 173 1.53 -3.09 -6.20
C ASN A 173 0.20 -2.89 -6.95
N ALA A 174 -0.87 -2.50 -6.25
CA ALA A 174 -2.17 -2.20 -6.88
C ALA A 174 -2.08 -1.04 -7.87
N LYS A 175 -1.30 0.00 -7.57
CA LYS A 175 -1.02 1.10 -8.50
C LYS A 175 -0.24 0.64 -9.72
N LEU A 176 0.83 -0.14 -9.53
CA LEU A 176 1.61 -0.73 -10.62
C LEU A 176 0.74 -1.62 -11.52
N ALA A 177 -0.13 -2.44 -10.92
CA ALA A 177 -1.08 -3.26 -11.67
C ALA A 177 -2.10 -2.39 -12.44
N ALA A 178 -2.61 -1.32 -11.84
CA ALA A 178 -3.51 -0.38 -12.51
C ALA A 178 -2.83 0.34 -13.69
N ASP A 179 -1.57 0.76 -13.53
CA ASP A 179 -0.77 1.36 -14.60
C ASP A 179 -0.43 0.34 -15.70
N ASP A 180 -0.15 -0.92 -15.35
CA ASP A 180 0.04 -2.00 -16.32
C ASP A 180 -1.23 -2.24 -17.14
N PHE A 181 -2.40 -2.34 -16.50
CA PHE A 181 -3.68 -2.45 -17.21
C PHE A 181 -3.99 -1.21 -18.07
N ARG A 182 -3.66 0.00 -17.59
CA ARG A 182 -3.82 1.24 -18.36
C ARG A 182 -2.94 1.24 -19.61
N ASN A 183 -1.65 0.93 -19.47
CA ASN A 183 -0.73 0.83 -20.61
C ASN A 183 -1.16 -0.26 -21.60
N LYS A 184 -1.61 -1.42 -21.10
CA LYS A 184 -2.16 -2.49 -21.95
C LYS A 184 -3.41 -2.04 -22.72
N TYR A 185 -4.32 -1.32 -22.06
CA TYR A 185 -5.50 -0.76 -22.71
C TYR A 185 -5.13 0.28 -23.78
N GLU A 186 -4.19 1.17 -23.50
CA GLU A 186 -3.71 2.18 -24.47
C GLU A 186 -3.05 1.51 -25.69
N ASN A 187 -2.23 0.49 -25.47
CA ASN A 187 -1.60 -0.29 -26.55
C ASN A 187 -2.64 -1.02 -27.41
N GLU A 188 -3.62 -1.71 -26.79
CA GLU A 188 -4.71 -2.39 -27.47
C GLU A 188 -5.60 -1.39 -28.24
N GLN A 189 -5.87 -0.22 -27.67
CA GLN A 189 -6.62 0.84 -28.34
C GLN A 189 -5.86 1.35 -29.58
N SER A 190 -4.55 1.57 -29.47
CA SER A 190 -3.70 1.98 -30.60
C SER A 190 -3.69 0.92 -31.71
N LEU A 191 -3.56 -0.35 -31.36
CA LEU A 191 -3.61 -1.46 -32.32
C LEU A 191 -4.98 -1.52 -33.01
N ARG A 192 -6.09 -1.40 -32.26
CA ARG A 192 -7.43 -1.39 -32.84
C ARG A 192 -7.65 -0.24 -33.81
N LEU A 193 -7.15 0.95 -33.50
CA LEU A 193 -7.22 2.09 -34.42
C LEU A 193 -6.39 1.85 -35.69
N GLY A 194 -5.22 1.21 -35.57
CA GLY A 194 -4.42 0.78 -36.72
C GLY A 194 -5.17 -0.22 -37.61
N VAL A 195 -5.72 -1.27 -37.01
CA VAL A 195 -6.50 -2.29 -37.73
C VAL A 195 -7.76 -1.69 -38.37
N GLU A 196 -8.45 -0.78 -37.69
CA GLU A 196 -9.62 -0.08 -38.25
C GLU A 196 -9.21 0.82 -39.44
N ALA A 197 -8.06 1.48 -39.38
CA ALA A 197 -7.53 2.24 -40.51
C ALA A 197 -7.20 1.32 -41.69
N ASP A 198 -6.60 0.15 -41.45
CA ASP A 198 -6.29 -0.85 -42.47
C ASP A 198 -7.58 -1.43 -43.09
N ILE A 199 -8.59 -1.75 -42.29
CA ILE A 199 -9.90 -2.21 -42.78
C ILE A 199 -10.53 -1.16 -43.70
N ASN A 200 -10.49 0.11 -43.31
CA ASN A 200 -11.02 1.20 -44.14
C ASN A 200 -10.17 1.42 -45.40
N GLY A 201 -8.86 1.24 -45.32
CA GLY A 201 -7.96 1.25 -46.47
C GLY A 201 -8.24 0.11 -47.46
N LEU A 202 -8.44 -1.11 -46.96
CA LEU A 202 -8.76 -2.29 -47.76
C LEU A 202 -10.14 -2.18 -48.42
N LYS A 203 -11.14 -1.60 -47.74
CA LYS A 203 -12.44 -1.30 -48.36
C LYS A 203 -12.29 -0.35 -49.55
N ARG A 204 -11.48 0.70 -49.43
CA ARG A 204 -11.19 1.61 -50.55
C ARG A 204 -10.51 0.88 -51.72
N VAL A 205 -9.52 0.03 -51.43
CA VAL A 205 -8.85 -0.77 -52.48
C VAL A 205 -9.82 -1.73 -53.15
N LEU A 206 -10.75 -2.33 -52.39
CA LEU A 206 -11.80 -3.19 -52.93
C LEU A 206 -12.73 -2.42 -53.87
N ASP A 207 -13.15 -1.21 -53.49
CA ASP A 207 -13.98 -0.35 -54.35
C ASP A 207 -13.23 0.06 -55.63
N GLU A 208 -11.94 0.39 -55.53
CA GLU A 208 -11.08 0.69 -56.69
C GLU A 208 -10.92 -0.50 -57.64
N LEU A 209 -10.72 -1.70 -57.08
CA LEU A 209 -10.64 -2.93 -57.86
C LEU A 209 -11.99 -3.26 -58.51
N ALA A 210 -13.11 -3.02 -57.83
CA ALA A 210 -14.44 -3.22 -58.38
C ALA A 210 -14.71 -2.27 -59.57
N LEU A 211 -14.28 -1.00 -59.47
CA LEU A 211 -14.35 -0.04 -60.58
C LEU A 211 -13.45 -0.44 -61.75
N ALA A 212 -12.21 -0.83 -61.48
CA ALA A 212 -11.28 -1.28 -62.52
C ALA A 212 -11.80 -2.53 -63.25
N LYS A 213 -12.39 -3.47 -62.50
CA LYS A 213 -13.05 -4.64 -63.07
C LYS A 213 -14.21 -4.23 -63.99
N ALA A 214 -15.11 -3.36 -63.52
CA ALA A 214 -16.24 -2.89 -64.31
C ALA A 214 -15.80 -2.14 -65.59
N ASP A 215 -14.71 -1.37 -65.54
CA ASP A 215 -14.12 -0.72 -66.71
C ASP A 215 -13.59 -1.74 -67.73
N THR A 216 -12.84 -2.76 -67.28
CA THR A 216 -12.36 -3.82 -68.17
C THR A 216 -13.48 -4.68 -68.75
N ASP A 217 -14.54 -4.96 -67.96
CA ASP A 217 -15.72 -5.69 -68.41
C ASP A 217 -16.44 -4.88 -69.51
N MET A 218 -16.58 -3.56 -69.34
CA MET A 218 -17.16 -2.67 -70.35
C MET A 218 -16.32 -2.61 -71.64
N GLN A 219 -14.99 -2.58 -71.53
CA GLN A 219 -14.10 -2.64 -72.70
C GLN A 219 -14.21 -3.97 -73.45
N ILE A 220 -14.31 -5.09 -72.72
CA ILE A 220 -14.51 -6.41 -73.31
C ILE A 220 -15.85 -6.48 -74.06
N GLU A 221 -16.92 -5.94 -73.47
CA GLU A 221 -18.23 -5.86 -74.14
C GLU A 221 -18.18 -4.98 -75.39
N GLY A 222 -17.57 -3.79 -75.31
CA GLY A 222 -17.42 -2.89 -76.46
C GLY A 222 -16.62 -3.52 -77.62
N LEU A 223 -15.53 -4.25 -77.33
CA LEU A 223 -14.75 -4.95 -78.35
C LEU A 223 -15.50 -6.13 -78.96
N ARG A 224 -16.36 -6.81 -78.19
CA ARG A 224 -17.23 -7.88 -78.71
C ARG A 224 -18.25 -7.31 -79.68
N ASP A 225 -18.87 -6.19 -79.34
CA ASP A 225 -19.83 -5.50 -80.20
C ASP A 225 -19.16 -5.01 -81.50
N GLU A 226 -17.93 -4.47 -81.42
CA GLU A 226 -17.17 -4.05 -82.61
C GLU A 226 -16.82 -5.24 -83.51
N LEU A 227 -16.44 -6.38 -82.93
CA LEU A 227 -16.13 -7.60 -83.67
C LEU A 227 -17.37 -8.12 -84.40
N ASP A 228 -18.52 -8.14 -83.73
CA ASP A 228 -19.79 -8.55 -84.34
C ASP A 228 -20.26 -7.55 -85.42
N TYR A 229 -20.04 -6.25 -85.21
CA TYR A 229 -20.28 -5.22 -86.23
C TYR A 229 -19.40 -5.41 -87.46
N LEU A 230 -18.09 -5.63 -87.28
CA LEU A 230 -17.14 -5.85 -88.38
C LEU A 230 -17.45 -7.14 -89.15
N LYS A 231 -17.83 -8.22 -88.46
CA LYS A 231 -18.28 -9.46 -89.11
C LYS A 231 -19.51 -9.21 -89.99
N LYS A 232 -20.50 -8.48 -89.46
CA LYS A 232 -21.70 -8.14 -90.21
C LYS A 232 -21.39 -7.25 -91.42
N ASN A 233 -20.54 -6.24 -91.25
CA ASN A 233 -20.13 -5.36 -92.34
C ASN A 233 -19.36 -6.14 -93.42
N HIS A 234 -18.44 -7.01 -93.03
CA HIS A 234 -17.73 -7.86 -93.97
C HIS A 234 -18.69 -8.80 -94.73
N GLU A 235 -19.68 -9.37 -94.05
CA GLU A 235 -20.71 -10.18 -94.70
C GLU A 235 -21.50 -9.37 -95.74
N GLU A 236 -21.83 -8.12 -95.43
CA GLU A 236 -22.49 -7.18 -96.36
C GLU A 236 -21.59 -6.79 -97.54
N ASP A 237 -20.31 -6.48 -97.28
CA ASP A 237 -19.31 -6.14 -98.31
C ASP A 237 -19.02 -7.32 -99.24
N MET A 238 -18.91 -8.54 -98.71
CA MET A 238 -18.71 -9.75 -99.51
C MET A 238 -19.94 -10.03 -100.41
N LYS A 239 -21.16 -9.76 -99.92
CA LYS A 239 -22.38 -9.82 -100.73
C LYS A 239 -22.36 -8.76 -101.83
N ALA A 240 -21.92 -7.54 -101.54
CA ALA A 240 -21.79 -6.47 -102.52
C ALA A 240 -20.69 -6.75 -103.57
N ALA A 241 -19.50 -7.17 -103.16
CA ALA A 241 -18.40 -7.52 -104.06
C ALA A 241 -18.75 -8.74 -104.92
N SER A 242 -19.37 -9.78 -104.33
CA SER A 242 -19.90 -10.91 -105.10
C SER A 242 -20.93 -10.49 -106.13
N SER A 243 -21.72 -9.43 -105.87
CA SER A 243 -22.66 -8.89 -106.84
C SER A 243 -21.98 -8.07 -107.96
N GLY A 244 -20.83 -7.44 -107.68
CA GLY A 244 -20.05 -6.68 -108.67
C GLY A 244 -19.11 -7.54 -109.55
N ILE A 245 -18.59 -8.66 -109.02
CA ILE A 245 -17.62 -9.53 -109.70
C ILE A 245 -18.27 -10.44 -110.76
N ALA A 246 -19.60 -10.43 -110.89
CA ALA A 246 -20.30 -11.13 -111.97
C ALA A 246 -19.96 -10.61 -113.39
N GLY A 247 -19.20 -9.51 -113.51
CA GLY A 247 -18.71 -8.97 -114.78
C GLY A 247 -17.35 -9.53 -115.22
N GLN A 248 -17.34 -10.74 -115.78
CA GLN A 248 -16.53 -11.19 -116.92
C GLN A 248 -15.28 -10.32 -117.26
N VAL A 249 -14.16 -10.52 -116.57
CA VAL A 249 -12.84 -9.99 -116.97
C VAL A 249 -12.14 -11.05 -117.81
N ASN A 250 -12.35 -10.97 -119.12
CA ASN A 250 -11.74 -11.83 -120.14
C ASN A 250 -10.39 -11.22 -120.52
N VAL A 251 -9.28 -11.67 -119.92
CA VAL A 251 -7.93 -11.20 -120.27
C VAL A 251 -7.28 -12.23 -121.18
N GLU A 252 -7.35 -11.95 -122.48
CA GLU A 252 -6.53 -12.58 -123.51
C GLU A 252 -5.07 -12.21 -123.23
N LEU A 253 -4.23 -13.20 -122.91
CA LEU A 253 -2.81 -12.96 -122.68
C LEU A 253 -1.96 -13.88 -123.56
N ASP A 254 -1.08 -13.19 -124.27
CA ASP A 254 -0.38 -13.51 -125.50
C ASP A 254 0.72 -14.56 -125.29
N ALA A 255 0.98 -15.32 -126.35
CA ALA A 255 1.83 -16.50 -126.36
C ALA A 255 3.32 -16.14 -126.27
N ALA A 256 3.97 -16.53 -125.18
CA ALA A 256 5.42 -16.59 -125.03
C ALA A 256 5.80 -17.90 -124.32
N PRO A 257 7.02 -18.40 -124.54
CA PRO A 257 7.34 -19.82 -124.67
C PRO A 257 6.89 -20.61 -123.46
N GLY A 258 6.11 -21.67 -123.71
CA GLY A 258 5.47 -22.52 -122.71
C GLY A 258 6.41 -22.84 -121.57
N THR A 259 6.38 -22.00 -120.53
CA THR A 259 6.62 -22.43 -119.18
C THR A 259 5.67 -23.60 -119.03
N ASN A 260 6.21 -24.78 -118.74
CA ASN A 260 5.37 -25.96 -118.64
C ASN A 260 4.30 -25.62 -117.62
N LEU A 261 3.08 -25.35 -118.09
CA LEU A 261 1.96 -24.98 -117.22
C LEU A 261 1.74 -26.08 -116.19
N LEU A 262 2.13 -27.32 -116.51
CA LEU A 262 2.20 -28.42 -115.56
C LEU A 262 3.22 -28.18 -114.44
N ASP A 263 4.44 -27.73 -114.74
CA ASP A 263 5.46 -27.39 -113.73
C ASP A 263 5.06 -26.16 -112.91
N GLU A 264 4.47 -25.14 -113.55
CA GLU A 264 3.93 -23.95 -112.84
C GLU A 264 2.72 -24.30 -111.98
N LEU A 265 1.81 -25.15 -112.47
CA LEU A 265 0.66 -25.63 -111.69
C LEU A 265 1.14 -26.49 -110.51
N ASP A 266 2.12 -27.37 -110.73
CA ASP A 266 2.73 -28.17 -109.67
C ASP A 266 3.52 -27.29 -108.69
N ALA A 267 4.16 -26.21 -109.15
CA ALA A 267 4.82 -25.22 -108.29
C ALA A 267 3.78 -24.46 -107.45
N CYS A 268 2.73 -23.93 -108.07
CA CYS A 268 1.60 -23.31 -107.39
C CYS A 268 0.96 -24.26 -106.38
N ARG A 269 0.81 -25.54 -106.71
CA ARG A 269 0.26 -26.54 -105.80
C ARG A 269 1.19 -26.77 -104.62
N ARG A 270 2.50 -26.90 -104.84
CA ARG A 270 3.51 -27.02 -103.76
C ARG A 270 3.54 -25.78 -102.88
N ASP A 271 3.44 -24.59 -103.46
CA ASP A 271 3.41 -23.32 -102.73
C ASP A 271 2.15 -23.20 -101.87
N HIS A 272 0.98 -23.58 -102.38
CA HIS A 272 -0.26 -23.61 -101.59
C HIS A 272 -0.20 -24.68 -100.50
N GLU A 273 0.31 -25.88 -100.79
CA GLU A 273 0.49 -26.94 -99.79
C GLU A 273 1.47 -26.48 -98.69
N ALA A 274 2.58 -25.83 -99.06
CA ALA A 274 3.53 -25.25 -98.11
C ALA A 274 2.93 -24.10 -97.30
N MET A 275 2.11 -23.24 -97.91
CA MET A 275 1.38 -22.17 -97.22
C MET A 275 0.36 -22.74 -96.25
N LEU A 276 -0.43 -23.74 -96.65
CA LEU A 276 -1.41 -24.41 -95.78
C LEU A 276 -0.71 -25.11 -94.61
N ASP A 277 0.41 -25.79 -94.85
CA ASP A 277 1.20 -26.41 -93.79
C ASP A 277 1.83 -25.36 -92.85
N GLN A 278 2.27 -24.22 -93.39
CA GLN A 278 2.77 -23.11 -92.59
C GLN A 278 1.65 -22.50 -91.73
N MET A 279 0.49 -22.20 -92.32
CA MET A 279 -0.69 -21.68 -91.62
C MET A 279 -1.17 -22.65 -90.54
N ARG A 280 -1.17 -23.96 -90.82
CA ARG A 280 -1.48 -24.99 -89.83
C ARG A 280 -0.46 -24.99 -88.69
N ARG A 281 0.84 -24.96 -88.99
CA ARG A 281 1.90 -24.89 -87.96
C ARG A 281 1.84 -23.60 -87.16
N GLU A 282 1.44 -22.49 -87.75
CA GLU A 282 1.22 -21.20 -87.08
C GLU A 282 0.00 -21.24 -86.17
N ALA A 283 -1.13 -21.80 -86.65
CA ALA A 283 -2.33 -21.99 -85.85
C ALA A 283 -2.10 -22.94 -84.67
N GLU A 284 -1.38 -24.05 -84.87
CA GLU A 284 -1.00 -24.97 -83.80
C GLU A 284 -0.06 -24.30 -82.79
N ARG A 285 0.93 -23.51 -83.25
CA ARG A 285 1.79 -22.72 -82.35
C ARG A 285 1.00 -21.68 -81.56
N TRP A 286 0.13 -20.92 -82.21
CA TRP A 286 -0.71 -19.92 -81.57
C TRP A 286 -1.65 -20.54 -80.53
N TYR A 287 -2.28 -21.67 -80.87
CA TYR A 287 -3.12 -22.42 -79.93
C TYR A 287 -2.30 -22.95 -78.74
N ASN A 288 -1.13 -23.53 -78.98
CA ASN A 288 -0.26 -24.04 -77.92
C ASN A 288 0.26 -22.92 -77.00
N GLU A 289 0.60 -21.75 -77.55
CA GLU A 289 1.02 -20.58 -76.78
C GLU A 289 -0.13 -20.06 -75.91
N LYS A 290 -1.33 -19.93 -76.46
CA LYS A 290 -2.52 -19.52 -75.69
C LYS A 290 -2.92 -20.55 -74.65
N ALA A 291 -2.88 -21.84 -74.98
CA ALA A 291 -3.15 -22.91 -74.04
C ALA A 291 -2.11 -22.92 -72.89
N LYS A 292 -0.84 -22.63 -73.21
CA LYS A 292 0.21 -22.48 -72.21
C LYS A 292 -0.02 -21.25 -71.33
N ASP A 293 -0.28 -20.08 -71.90
CA ASP A 293 -0.56 -18.85 -71.13
C ASP A 293 -1.76 -19.01 -70.18
N VAL A 294 -2.84 -19.64 -70.66
CA VAL A 294 -4.01 -19.94 -69.80
C VAL A 294 -3.65 -20.93 -68.70
N LYS A 295 -2.84 -21.95 -69.00
CA LYS A 295 -2.39 -22.93 -68.00
C LYS A 295 -1.48 -22.30 -66.94
N ASP A 296 -0.55 -21.44 -67.36
CA ASP A 296 0.38 -20.75 -66.47
C ASP A 296 -0.40 -19.79 -65.55
N LYS A 297 -1.31 -18.98 -66.09
CA LYS A 297 -2.21 -18.11 -65.31
C LYS A 297 -3.13 -18.89 -64.36
N ALA A 298 -3.67 -20.03 -64.80
CA ALA A 298 -4.45 -20.91 -63.95
C ALA A 298 -3.61 -21.52 -62.81
N GLY A 299 -2.33 -21.81 -63.08
CA GLY A 299 -1.36 -22.26 -62.08
C GLY A 299 -1.06 -21.18 -61.04
N GLU A 300 -0.75 -19.95 -61.46
CA GLU A 300 -0.51 -18.81 -60.57
C GLU A 300 -1.74 -18.47 -59.71
N ALA A 301 -2.94 -18.47 -60.31
CA ALA A 301 -4.20 -18.27 -59.59
C ALA A 301 -4.45 -19.39 -58.57
N GLN A 302 -4.11 -20.64 -58.90
CA GLN A 302 -4.23 -21.76 -57.98
C GLN A 302 -3.21 -21.67 -56.83
N GLU A 303 -1.97 -21.27 -57.11
CA GLU A 303 -0.92 -21.09 -56.09
C GLU A 303 -1.29 -19.99 -55.09
N THR A 304 -1.72 -18.82 -55.59
CA THR A 304 -2.16 -17.71 -54.74
C THR A 304 -3.38 -18.08 -53.89
N LEU A 305 -4.35 -18.80 -54.47
CA LEU A 305 -5.50 -19.31 -53.72
C LEU A 305 -5.09 -20.32 -52.64
N VAL A 306 -4.14 -21.21 -52.93
CA VAL A 306 -3.61 -22.16 -51.92
C VAL A 306 -2.85 -21.40 -50.82
N SER A 307 -2.04 -20.39 -51.16
CA SER A 307 -1.36 -19.55 -50.17
C SER A 307 -2.36 -18.88 -49.24
N HIS A 308 -3.35 -18.16 -49.79
CA HIS A 308 -4.36 -17.47 -48.99
C HIS A 308 -5.21 -18.42 -48.16
N THR A 309 -5.58 -19.59 -48.67
CA THR A 309 -6.31 -20.59 -47.87
C THR A 309 -5.47 -21.15 -46.73
N SER A 310 -4.15 -21.30 -46.93
CA SER A 310 -3.22 -21.70 -45.87
C SER A 310 -3.06 -20.61 -44.80
N GLU A 311 -2.90 -19.35 -45.20
CA GLU A 311 -2.84 -18.18 -44.31
C GLU A 311 -4.13 -18.03 -43.48
N ILE A 312 -5.30 -18.18 -44.12
CA ILE A 312 -6.59 -18.19 -43.41
C ILE A 312 -6.65 -19.34 -42.40
N SER A 313 -6.10 -20.51 -42.74
CA SER A 313 -6.06 -21.64 -41.81
C SER A 313 -5.15 -21.38 -40.61
N ASP A 314 -4.02 -20.70 -40.82
CA ASP A 314 -3.06 -20.36 -39.76
C ASP A 314 -3.61 -19.25 -38.84
N LEU A 315 -4.24 -18.22 -39.43
CA LEU A 315 -4.93 -17.19 -38.67
C LEU A 315 -6.10 -17.75 -37.84
N LYS A 316 -6.83 -18.74 -38.37
CA LYS A 316 -7.86 -19.45 -37.59
C LYS A 316 -7.27 -20.22 -36.41
N ARG A 317 -6.14 -20.90 -36.60
CA ARG A 317 -5.43 -21.60 -35.51
C ARG A 317 -4.91 -20.60 -34.46
N SER A 318 -4.37 -19.47 -34.89
CA SER A 318 -3.90 -18.45 -33.95
C SER A 318 -5.05 -17.85 -33.14
N ILE A 319 -6.18 -17.50 -33.76
CA ILE A 319 -7.39 -17.04 -33.05
C ILE A 319 -7.84 -18.08 -32.01
N GLN A 320 -7.94 -19.36 -32.38
CA GLN A 320 -8.31 -20.42 -31.43
C GLN A 320 -7.31 -20.54 -30.26
N SER A 321 -6.01 -20.43 -30.54
CA SER A 321 -4.99 -20.47 -29.48
C SER A 321 -5.09 -19.28 -28.53
N LEU A 322 -5.33 -18.07 -29.05
CA LEU A 322 -5.52 -16.87 -28.24
C LEU A 322 -6.82 -16.94 -27.43
N GLU A 323 -7.89 -17.52 -27.98
CA GLU A 323 -9.16 -17.72 -27.27
C GLU A 323 -9.01 -18.71 -26.10
N ILE A 324 -8.27 -19.81 -26.30
CA ILE A 324 -7.93 -20.76 -25.23
C ILE A 324 -7.05 -20.09 -24.17
N GLU A 325 -6.07 -19.29 -24.58
CA GLU A 325 -5.22 -18.54 -23.65
C GLU A 325 -6.03 -17.53 -22.83
N LEU A 326 -6.91 -16.76 -23.46
CA LEU A 326 -7.82 -15.84 -22.79
C LEU A 326 -8.68 -16.56 -21.74
N GLN A 327 -9.27 -17.70 -22.11
CA GLN A 327 -10.06 -18.52 -21.20
C GLN A 327 -9.23 -19.07 -20.03
N THR A 328 -7.99 -19.48 -20.30
CA THR A 328 -7.05 -19.96 -19.27
C THR A 328 -6.69 -18.85 -18.30
N GLN A 329 -6.47 -17.63 -18.79
CA GLN A 329 -6.19 -16.46 -17.95
C GLN A 329 -7.41 -16.05 -17.11
N LEU A 330 -8.62 -16.12 -17.66
CA LEU A 330 -9.85 -15.86 -16.90
C LEU A 330 -10.04 -16.90 -15.78
N ALA A 331 -9.82 -18.19 -16.06
CA ALA A 331 -9.87 -19.23 -15.05
C ALA A 331 -8.80 -19.01 -13.96
N ARG A 332 -7.57 -18.63 -14.35
CA ARG A 332 -6.50 -18.29 -13.42
C ARG A 332 -6.86 -17.10 -12.54
N LYS A 333 -7.39 -16.02 -13.13
CA LYS A 333 -7.88 -14.85 -12.39
C LYS A 333 -8.94 -15.23 -11.37
N SER A 334 -9.96 -15.99 -11.78
CA SER A 334 -11.02 -16.47 -10.88
C SER A 334 -10.49 -17.34 -9.73
N SER A 335 -9.54 -18.23 -10.00
CA SER A 335 -8.91 -19.05 -8.95
C SER A 335 -8.10 -18.23 -7.94
N LEU A 336 -7.42 -17.17 -8.41
CA LEU A 336 -6.67 -16.25 -7.55
C LEU A 336 -7.61 -15.36 -6.73
N GLU A 337 -8.68 -14.84 -7.32
CA GLU A 337 -9.72 -14.09 -6.60
C GLU A 337 -10.39 -14.96 -5.53
N SER A 338 -10.70 -16.22 -5.84
CA SER A 338 -11.25 -17.17 -4.86
C SER A 338 -10.26 -17.47 -3.74
N THR A 339 -8.96 -17.60 -4.05
CA THR A 339 -7.91 -17.81 -3.04
C THR A 339 -7.76 -16.56 -2.17
N LEU A 340 -7.76 -15.35 -2.76
CA LEU A 340 -7.67 -14.08 -2.05
C LEU A 340 -8.83 -13.93 -1.07
N ALA A 341 -10.08 -14.09 -1.54
CA ALA A 341 -11.26 -14.03 -0.69
C ALA A 341 -11.24 -15.10 0.43
N GLY A 342 -10.74 -16.30 0.13
CA GLY A 342 -10.53 -17.36 1.12
C GLY A 342 -9.51 -16.97 2.19
N THR A 343 -8.39 -16.37 1.80
CA THR A 343 -7.36 -15.89 2.74
C THR A 343 -7.85 -14.71 3.58
N GLU A 344 -8.54 -13.75 2.97
CA GLU A 344 -9.14 -12.60 3.67
C GLU A 344 -10.15 -13.06 4.73
N SER A 345 -11.01 -14.03 4.39
CA SER A 345 -11.95 -14.63 5.34
C SER A 345 -11.22 -15.34 6.49
N GLN A 346 -10.17 -16.11 6.20
CA GLN A 346 -9.36 -16.76 7.24
C GLN A 346 -8.69 -15.73 8.16
N TYR A 347 -8.08 -14.69 7.62
CA TYR A 347 -7.46 -13.64 8.43
C TYR A 347 -8.50 -12.86 9.23
N GLY A 348 -9.69 -12.59 8.67
CA GLY A 348 -10.82 -12.01 9.39
C GLY A 348 -11.22 -12.85 10.61
N MET A 349 -11.30 -14.18 10.45
CA MET A 349 -11.57 -15.08 11.59
C MET A 349 -10.44 -15.08 12.62
N ARG A 350 -9.16 -15.08 12.19
CA ARG A 350 -8.01 -15.02 13.12
C ARG A 350 -7.99 -13.73 13.95
N ILE A 351 -8.31 -12.60 13.33
CA ILE A 351 -8.43 -11.32 14.02
C ILE A 351 -9.58 -11.39 15.05
N GLN A 352 -10.73 -11.96 14.67
CA GLN A 352 -11.85 -12.14 15.60
C GLN A 352 -11.50 -13.08 16.77
N GLU A 353 -10.80 -14.19 16.52
CA GLU A 353 -10.31 -15.10 17.57
C GLU A 353 -9.39 -14.38 18.56
N ILE A 354 -8.47 -13.55 18.07
CA ILE A 354 -7.57 -12.77 18.92
C ILE A 354 -8.35 -11.70 19.68
N GLN A 355 -9.29 -10.99 19.04
CA GLN A 355 -10.14 -10.01 19.71
C GLN A 355 -10.97 -10.65 20.84
N MET A 356 -11.50 -11.85 20.64
CA MET A 356 -12.19 -12.59 21.70
C MET A 356 -11.27 -12.89 22.87
N LYS A 357 -10.02 -13.30 22.62
CA LYS A 357 -9.03 -13.54 23.70
C LYS A 357 -8.68 -12.25 24.45
N ILE A 358 -8.51 -11.14 23.73
CA ILE A 358 -8.26 -9.82 24.34
C ILE A 358 -9.42 -9.45 25.26
N ASN A 359 -10.67 -9.57 24.79
CA ASN A 359 -11.86 -9.26 25.60
C ASN A 359 -11.92 -10.14 26.87
N VAL A 360 -11.60 -11.43 26.77
CA VAL A 360 -11.56 -12.33 27.93
C VAL A 360 -10.48 -11.90 28.93
N PHE A 361 -9.30 -11.50 28.47
CA PHE A 361 -8.24 -11.01 29.36
C PHE A 361 -8.57 -9.65 29.98
N GLU A 362 -9.19 -8.74 29.24
CA GLU A 362 -9.67 -7.47 29.76
C GLU A 362 -10.73 -7.67 30.85
N ASP A 363 -11.66 -8.60 30.64
CA ASP A 363 -12.67 -8.97 31.62
C ASP A 363 -12.04 -9.56 32.90
N GLN A 364 -11.07 -10.48 32.75
CA GLN A 364 -10.31 -11.04 33.88
C GLN A 364 -9.53 -9.98 34.65
N ILE A 365 -8.90 -9.02 33.97
CA ILE A 365 -8.21 -7.90 34.61
C ILE A 365 -9.21 -7.02 35.36
N SER A 366 -10.39 -6.76 34.79
CA SER A 366 -11.42 -5.96 35.44
C SER A 366 -11.97 -6.64 36.70
N ASP A 367 -12.20 -7.96 36.66
CA ASP A 367 -12.63 -8.77 37.79
C ASP A 367 -11.56 -8.82 38.89
N LEU A 368 -10.28 -9.01 38.53
CA LEU A 368 -9.17 -8.97 39.49
C LEU A 368 -9.02 -7.59 40.15
N ARG A 369 -9.21 -6.50 39.40
CA ARG A 369 -9.21 -5.14 39.96
C ARG A 369 -10.36 -4.95 40.95
N ALA A 370 -11.58 -5.37 40.60
CA ALA A 370 -12.73 -5.30 41.49
C ALA A 370 -12.52 -6.12 42.78
N LYS A 371 -11.95 -7.33 42.66
CA LYS A 371 -11.58 -8.17 43.81
C LYS A 371 -10.51 -7.54 44.69
N MET A 372 -9.50 -6.92 44.08
CA MET A 372 -8.43 -6.24 44.80
C MET A 372 -8.97 -5.00 45.55
N GLU A 373 -9.86 -4.23 44.92
CA GLU A 373 -10.53 -3.09 45.55
C GLU A 373 -11.40 -3.56 46.72
N PHE A 374 -12.20 -4.61 46.52
CA PHE A 374 -13.01 -5.21 47.58
C PHE A 374 -12.16 -5.68 48.77
N GLN A 375 -11.08 -6.41 48.50
CA GLN A 375 -10.17 -6.90 49.53
C GLN A 375 -9.45 -5.75 50.27
N SER A 376 -9.10 -4.67 49.55
CA SER A 376 -8.51 -3.47 50.15
C SER A 376 -9.47 -2.79 51.13
N GLN A 377 -10.75 -2.68 50.77
CA GLN A 377 -11.80 -2.13 51.64
C GLN A 377 -12.01 -3.01 52.89
N GLU A 378 -12.09 -4.34 52.73
CA GLU A 378 -12.19 -5.29 53.84
C GLU A 378 -11.00 -5.19 54.81
N TYR A 379 -9.76 -5.09 54.29
CA TYR A 379 -8.58 -4.89 55.13
C TYR A 379 -8.61 -3.55 55.87
N GLN A 380 -9.08 -2.47 55.23
CA GLN A 380 -9.20 -1.17 55.86
C GLN A 380 -10.23 -1.20 57.01
N MET A 381 -11.36 -1.89 56.81
CA MET A 381 -12.35 -2.11 57.87
C MET A 381 -11.79 -2.96 59.02
N LEU A 382 -11.05 -4.02 58.70
CA LEU A 382 -10.42 -4.88 59.70
C LEU A 382 -9.36 -4.12 60.53
N LEU A 383 -8.58 -3.26 59.88
CA LEU A 383 -7.59 -2.41 60.53
C LEU A 383 -8.25 -1.42 61.50
N ASP A 384 -9.35 -0.79 61.09
CA ASP A 384 -10.14 0.13 61.92
C ASP A 384 -10.74 -0.58 63.15
N VAL A 385 -11.35 -1.76 62.96
CA VAL A 385 -11.82 -2.61 64.08
C VAL A 385 -10.67 -2.99 65.01
N LYS A 386 -9.52 -3.37 64.46
CA LYS A 386 -8.34 -3.73 65.25
C LYS A 386 -7.82 -2.55 66.06
N GLN A 387 -7.76 -1.34 65.48
CA GLN A 387 -7.36 -0.13 66.19
C GLN A 387 -8.33 0.21 67.34
N ARG A 388 -9.65 0.02 67.15
CA ARG A 388 -10.64 0.19 68.21
C ARG A 388 -10.45 -0.82 69.35
N LEU A 389 -10.28 -2.10 69.01
CA LEU A 389 -10.03 -3.16 69.99
C LEU A 389 -8.73 -2.92 70.76
N GLU A 390 -7.68 -2.41 70.11
CA GLU A 390 -6.45 -2.04 70.80
C GLU A 390 -6.64 -0.85 71.75
N ALA A 391 -7.44 0.13 71.37
CA ALA A 391 -7.80 1.23 72.26
C ALA A 391 -8.62 0.73 73.48
N GLU A 392 -9.57 -0.17 73.28
CA GLU A 392 -10.33 -0.82 74.37
C GLU A 392 -9.41 -1.66 75.28
N ILE A 393 -8.48 -2.43 74.71
CA ILE A 393 -7.51 -3.20 75.50
C ILE A 393 -6.59 -2.25 76.28
N ALA A 394 -6.19 -1.11 75.69
CA ALA A 394 -5.37 -0.13 76.37
C ALA A 394 -6.12 0.53 77.55
N THR A 395 -7.41 0.83 77.40
CA THR A 395 -8.23 1.33 78.52
C THR A 395 -8.44 0.26 79.59
N TYR A 396 -8.66 -1.00 79.20
CA TYR A 396 -8.72 -2.11 80.15
C TYR A 396 -7.40 -2.31 80.91
N ARG A 397 -6.25 -2.20 80.23
CA ARG A 397 -4.92 -2.27 80.88
C ARG A 397 -4.70 -1.13 81.85
N MET A 398 -5.02 0.12 81.47
CA MET A 398 -4.95 1.25 82.38
C MET A 398 -5.85 1.08 83.60
N LEU A 399 -7.04 0.52 83.42
CA LEU A 399 -7.97 0.25 84.52
C LEU A 399 -7.41 -0.81 85.47
N LEU A 400 -6.85 -1.90 84.92
CA LEU A 400 -6.20 -2.96 85.69
C LEU A 400 -4.98 -2.43 86.46
N ASP A 401 -4.09 -1.66 85.81
CA ASP A 401 -2.92 -1.07 86.44
C ASP A 401 -3.30 -0.06 87.55
N SER A 402 -4.42 0.65 87.38
CA SER A 402 -4.97 1.57 88.39
C SER A 402 -5.63 0.85 89.56
N GLU A 403 -6.15 -0.35 89.33
CA GLU A 403 -6.77 -1.20 90.36
C GLU A 403 -5.68 -1.93 91.18
N ASP A 404 -4.68 -2.52 90.52
CA ASP A 404 -3.53 -3.16 91.16
C ASP A 404 -2.71 -2.16 92.01
N SER A 405 -2.57 -0.92 91.55
CA SER A 405 -1.88 0.12 92.31
C SER A 405 -2.66 0.62 93.54
N LYS A 406 -4.00 0.55 93.54
CA LYS A 406 -4.82 0.83 94.73
C LYS A 406 -4.92 -0.35 95.68
N GLY A 407 -4.76 -1.57 95.20
CA GLY A 407 -4.58 -2.77 96.02
C GLY A 407 -3.23 -2.81 96.78
N SER A 408 -2.33 -1.85 96.53
CA SER A 408 -1.02 -1.77 97.19
C SER A 408 -1.14 -1.37 98.67
N ILE A 409 -1.41 -2.38 99.49
CA ILE A 409 -1.01 -2.53 100.88
C ILE A 409 -1.18 -1.24 101.69
N ILE A 410 -2.43 -0.90 102.00
CA ILE A 410 -2.70 -0.02 103.13
C ILE A 410 -2.25 -0.80 104.37
N ASN A 411 -1.00 -0.56 104.79
CA ASN A 411 -0.43 -1.12 106.00
C ASN A 411 -1.22 -0.58 107.18
N HIS A 412 -2.30 -1.25 107.56
CA HIS A 412 -3.03 -0.93 108.77
C HIS A 412 -2.11 -1.21 109.96
N LYS A 413 -1.61 -0.15 110.59
CA LYS A 413 -0.90 -0.19 111.86
C LYS A 413 -1.93 -0.35 112.97
N ILE A 414 -1.92 -1.49 113.65
CA ILE A 414 -2.74 -1.70 114.85
C ILE A 414 -1.81 -1.50 116.05
N LEU A 415 -2.09 -0.46 116.87
CA LEU A 415 -1.44 -0.22 118.15
C LEU A 415 -2.24 -0.91 119.25
N THR A 416 -1.65 -1.92 119.90
CA THR A 416 -2.27 -2.60 121.04
C THR A 416 -1.58 -2.17 122.32
N ALA A 417 -2.27 -1.43 123.18
CA ALA A 417 -1.79 -1.07 124.51
C ALA A 417 -2.22 -2.13 125.52
N ILE A 418 -1.25 -2.78 126.17
CA ILE A 418 -1.49 -3.71 127.27
C ILE A 418 -1.15 -2.97 128.56
N GLU A 419 -2.18 -2.72 129.38
CA GLU A 419 -2.05 -2.12 130.71
C GLU A 419 -2.00 -3.23 131.76
N LYS A 420 -0.91 -3.29 132.54
CA LYS A 420 -0.84 -4.18 133.70
C LYS A 420 -1.47 -3.47 134.91
N LEU A 421 -2.64 -3.95 135.31
CA LEU A 421 -3.37 -3.53 136.49
C LEU A 421 -3.12 -4.52 137.63
N VAL A 422 -2.69 -4.01 138.78
CA VAL A 422 -2.72 -4.73 140.06
C VAL A 422 -3.39 -3.80 141.07
N ASP A 423 -4.41 -4.28 141.76
CA ASP A 423 -5.19 -3.54 142.78
C ASP A 423 -5.72 -2.17 142.31
N GLY A 424 -6.11 -2.07 141.03
CA GLY A 424 -6.74 -0.87 140.45
C GLY A 424 -5.77 0.25 140.08
N ILE A 425 -4.45 0.07 140.21
CA ILE A 425 -3.42 1.05 139.83
C ILE A 425 -2.63 0.51 138.62
N VAL A 426 -2.49 1.33 137.57
CA VAL A 426 -1.70 1.02 136.37
C VAL A 426 -0.22 1.16 136.70
N LEU A 427 0.53 0.05 136.65
CA LEU A 427 1.97 0.06 136.93
C LEU A 427 2.83 0.22 135.67
N SER A 428 2.29 -0.16 134.50
CA SER A 428 2.98 -0.03 133.22
C SER A 428 2.02 -0.21 132.04
N THR A 429 2.16 0.64 131.04
CA THR A 429 1.49 0.52 129.72
C THR A 429 2.54 0.13 128.69
N GLU A 430 2.43 -1.05 128.10
CA GLU A 430 3.25 -1.47 126.95
C GLU A 430 2.42 -1.33 125.68
N VAL A 431 2.91 -0.52 124.72
CA VAL A 431 2.30 -0.37 123.40
C VAL A 431 3.04 -1.25 122.41
N LEU A 432 2.39 -2.30 121.93
CA LEU A 432 2.90 -3.15 120.85
C LEU A 432 2.31 -2.68 119.52
N GLU A 433 3.18 -2.24 118.63
CA GLU A 433 2.87 -1.93 117.23
C GLU A 433 3.04 -3.20 116.39
N LYS A 434 1.95 -3.67 115.77
CA LYS A 434 2.00 -4.81 114.85
C LYS A 434 1.53 -4.37 113.48
N GLN A 435 2.35 -4.64 112.46
CA GLN A 435 2.11 -4.29 111.08
C GLN A 435 1.75 -5.57 110.33
N ILE A 436 0.48 -5.70 109.91
CA ILE A 436 -0.01 -6.86 109.16
C ILE A 436 -0.48 -6.36 107.79
N PRO A 437 0.07 -6.90 106.68
CA PRO A 437 -0.43 -6.59 105.35
C PRO A 437 -1.81 -7.23 105.19
N VAL A 438 -2.84 -6.40 104.99
CA VAL A 438 -4.17 -6.87 104.62
C VAL A 438 -4.37 -6.54 103.15
N LEU A 439 -4.58 -7.58 102.34
CA LEU A 439 -5.01 -7.45 100.95
C LEU A 439 -6.44 -6.91 100.96
N SER A 440 -6.62 -5.67 100.52
CA SER A 440 -7.93 -5.18 100.12
C SER A 440 -8.27 -5.86 98.81
N TYR A 441 -9.34 -6.67 98.81
CA TYR A 441 -10.00 -7.11 97.59
C TYR A 441 -10.59 -5.93 96.82
#